data_AF-A0A932TTF7-F1
#
_entry.id   AF-A0A932TTF7-F1
#
_cell.length_a   1.000
_cell.length_b   1.000
_cell.length_c   1.000
_cell.angle_alpha   90.00
_cell.angle_beta   90.00
_cell.angle_gamma   90.00
#
_symmetry.space_group_name_H-M   'P 1'
#
loop_
_entity.id
_entity.type
_entity.pdbx_description
1 polymer ?
#
loop_
_entity_poly.entity_id
_entity_poly.type
_entity_poly.pdbx_seq_one_letter_code
_entity_poly.pdbx_strand_id
1 'polypeptide(L)'
;VHTVLAGDFGVITMTITYLFGLLLPLVAGFYLSLALLEDSGYLPRLATLVDRFLTGLGLNGRAIVPIILGFGCITMATITTRLLGTSREKRIATAILNFTIPCSAQLGVITALLMRTGPVLSLAYVGVIGACFILVGTVLHRLLPGESSPLLIDLPPVRLPRLENVARKTLTRTFHFLREAAGWFLLGALIVAVMQVTGLLDAWQRALSPLVVGWLQLPREAANAFVMGMVRRDFGAAGLAVMPLTREQTLVALVTMTLFVPCIASVAILFKERGRREAVIIWAAAWIIAFVVGGLVSQAVVR
;
A
#
# COMPACT_ATOMS: atom_id res chain seq x y z
N VAL A 1 -22.73 22.73 6.75
CA VAL A 1 -22.82 22.55 5.28
C VAL A 1 -21.59 23.14 4.58
N HIS A 2 -21.27 24.42 4.73
CA HIS A 2 -20.05 25.02 4.14
C HIS A 2 -18.72 24.37 4.59
N THR A 3 -18.61 23.92 5.84
CA THR A 3 -17.44 23.15 6.34
C THR A 3 -17.32 21.75 5.75
N VAL A 4 -18.44 21.11 5.38
CA VAL A 4 -18.48 19.76 4.79
C VAL A 4 -18.25 19.81 3.28
N LEU A 5 -18.67 20.90 2.62
CA LEU A 5 -18.48 21.08 1.18
C LEU A 5 -17.16 21.80 0.81
N ALA A 6 -16.67 22.73 1.63
CA ALA A 6 -15.55 23.62 1.32
C ALA A 6 -14.56 23.90 2.47
N GLY A 7 -14.64 23.17 3.60
CA GLY A 7 -13.62 23.27 4.67
C GLY A 7 -12.29 22.60 4.29
N ASP A 8 -11.34 22.53 5.24
CA ASP A 8 -10.03 21.85 5.05
C ASP A 8 -10.16 20.37 4.63
N PHE A 9 -11.32 19.75 4.88
CA PHE A 9 -11.71 18.41 4.44
C PHE A 9 -12.95 18.41 3.54
N GLY A 10 -13.24 19.53 2.86
CA GLY A 10 -14.40 19.70 2.00
C GLY A 10 -14.47 18.62 0.93
N VAL A 11 -15.59 17.91 0.86
CA VAL A 11 -15.74 16.73 -0.01
C VAL A 11 -15.51 17.08 -1.47
N ILE A 12 -15.90 18.27 -1.93
CA ILE A 12 -15.75 18.67 -3.33
C ILE A 12 -14.33 19.18 -3.62
N THR A 13 -13.80 20.07 -2.78
CA THR A 13 -12.44 20.63 -2.96
C THR A 13 -11.36 19.57 -2.81
N MET A 14 -11.44 18.69 -1.81
CA MET A 14 -10.50 17.59 -1.65
C MET A 14 -10.63 16.58 -2.80
N THR A 15 -11.85 16.16 -3.14
CA THR A 15 -12.02 15.12 -4.18
C THR A 15 -11.50 15.59 -5.53
N ILE A 16 -11.83 16.81 -5.97
CA ILE A 16 -11.39 17.32 -7.27
C ILE A 16 -9.88 17.55 -7.27
N THR A 17 -9.34 18.27 -6.28
CA THR A 17 -7.91 18.59 -6.23
C THR A 17 -7.05 17.34 -6.14
N TYR A 18 -7.46 16.31 -5.39
CA TYR A 18 -6.66 15.09 -5.31
C TYR A 18 -6.86 14.16 -6.49
N LEU A 19 -8.08 14.01 -7.00
CA LEU A 19 -8.34 13.14 -8.14
C LEU A 19 -7.63 13.66 -9.40
N PHE A 20 -7.73 14.95 -9.68
CA PHE A 20 -7.13 15.55 -10.88
C PHE A 20 -5.71 16.07 -10.64
N GLY A 21 -5.42 16.64 -9.47
CA GLY A 21 -4.11 17.24 -9.19
C GLY A 21 -3.04 16.25 -8.76
N LEU A 22 -3.39 15.17 -8.06
CA LEU A 22 -2.41 14.22 -7.51
C LEU A 22 -2.53 12.82 -8.14
N LEU A 23 -3.73 12.25 -8.19
CA LEU A 23 -3.96 10.88 -8.62
C LEU A 23 -3.75 10.71 -10.13
N LEU A 24 -4.27 11.63 -10.95
CA LEU A 24 -4.17 11.58 -12.40
C LEU A 24 -2.72 11.60 -12.91
N PRO A 25 -1.85 12.58 -12.57
CA PRO A 25 -0.47 12.58 -13.04
C PRO A 25 0.33 11.39 -12.51
N LEU A 26 0.10 11.00 -11.26
CA LEU A 26 0.76 9.83 -10.65
C LEU A 26 0.43 8.55 -11.42
N VAL A 27 -0.85 8.29 -11.66
CA VAL A 27 -1.30 7.05 -12.32
C VAL A 27 -1.00 7.07 -13.82
N ALA A 28 -1.09 8.23 -14.47
CA ALA A 28 -0.68 8.37 -15.86
C ALA A 28 0.82 8.08 -16.04
N GLY A 29 1.69 8.67 -15.22
CA GLY A 29 3.13 8.41 -15.26
C GLY A 29 3.44 6.94 -14.96
N PHE A 30 2.71 6.34 -14.01
CA PHE A 30 2.91 4.95 -13.66
C PHE A 30 2.48 3.97 -14.76
N TYR A 31 1.31 4.17 -15.37
CA TYR A 31 0.88 3.35 -16.51
C TYR A 31 1.71 3.59 -17.75
N LEU A 32 2.28 4.78 -17.92
CA LEU A 32 3.25 5.06 -18.97
C LEU A 32 4.49 4.19 -18.82
N SER A 33 5.10 4.17 -17.63
CA SER A 33 6.25 3.30 -17.34
C SER A 33 5.93 1.82 -17.52
N LEU A 34 4.76 1.38 -17.05
CA LEU A 34 4.33 -0.01 -17.23
C LEU A 34 4.09 -0.36 -18.70
N ALA A 35 3.43 0.50 -19.47
CA ALA A 35 3.16 0.29 -20.88
C ALA A 35 4.46 0.21 -21.70
N LEU A 36 5.47 1.02 -21.34
CA LEU A 36 6.81 0.92 -21.92
C LEU A 36 7.49 -0.43 -21.61
N LEU A 37 7.42 -0.90 -20.36
CA LEU A 37 7.98 -2.20 -19.95
C LEU A 37 7.24 -3.39 -20.58
N GLU A 38 5.94 -3.26 -20.77
CA GLU A 38 5.08 -4.27 -21.40
C GLU A 38 5.36 -4.36 -22.91
N ASP A 39 5.36 -3.23 -23.62
CA ASP A 39 5.55 -3.20 -25.08
C ASP A 39 7.00 -3.48 -25.50
N SER A 40 7.98 -3.25 -24.61
CA SER A 40 9.38 -3.62 -24.85
C SER A 40 9.67 -5.11 -24.67
N GLY A 41 8.72 -5.89 -24.13
CA GLY A 41 8.92 -7.29 -23.81
C GLY A 41 9.81 -7.51 -22.58
N TYR A 42 10.04 -6.48 -21.75
CA TYR A 42 10.87 -6.59 -20.56
C TYR A 42 10.15 -7.29 -19.40
N LEU A 43 8.82 -7.10 -19.26
CA LEU A 43 8.02 -7.75 -18.21
C LEU A 43 8.12 -9.30 -18.22
N PRO A 44 8.00 -10.00 -19.37
CA PRO A 44 8.24 -11.45 -19.45
C PRO A 44 9.61 -11.88 -18.92
N ARG A 45 10.68 -11.13 -19.24
CA ARG A 45 12.05 -11.46 -18.81
C ARG A 45 12.24 -11.24 -17.31
N LEU A 46 11.67 -10.15 -16.78
CA LEU A 46 11.63 -9.93 -15.34
C LEU A 46 10.89 -11.09 -14.65
N ALA A 47 9.73 -11.48 -15.16
CA ALA A 47 8.96 -12.59 -14.61
C ALA A 47 9.77 -13.88 -14.54
N THR A 48 10.53 -14.23 -15.59
CA THR A 48 11.41 -15.40 -15.57
C THR A 48 12.59 -15.27 -14.59
N LEU A 49 13.14 -14.07 -14.42
CA LEU A 49 14.29 -13.83 -13.53
C LEU A 49 13.89 -14.00 -12.06
N VAL A 50 12.70 -13.51 -11.69
CA VAL A 50 12.21 -13.56 -10.30
C VAL A 50 11.38 -14.81 -10.00
N ASP A 51 11.08 -15.64 -11.00
CA ASP A 51 10.19 -16.79 -10.88
C ASP A 51 10.61 -17.74 -9.75
N ARG A 52 11.92 -18.05 -9.66
CA ARG A 52 12.46 -18.93 -8.62
C ARG A 52 12.27 -18.37 -7.22
N PHE A 53 12.44 -17.06 -7.06
CA PHE A 53 12.24 -16.39 -5.76
C PHE A 53 10.75 -16.34 -5.38
N LEU A 54 9.88 -15.97 -6.33
CA LEU A 54 8.43 -15.90 -6.12
C LEU A 54 7.81 -17.27 -5.88
N THR A 55 8.29 -18.31 -6.57
CA THR A 55 7.85 -19.70 -6.35
C THR A 55 8.14 -20.15 -4.92
N GLY A 56 9.26 -19.72 -4.33
CA GLY A 56 9.56 -19.95 -2.91
C GLY A 56 8.54 -19.31 -1.95
N LEU A 57 7.85 -18.26 -2.39
CA LEU A 57 6.76 -17.59 -1.68
C LEU A 57 5.36 -18.10 -2.12
N GLY A 58 5.28 -19.14 -2.95
CA GLY A 58 4.02 -19.69 -3.45
C GLY A 58 3.37 -18.89 -4.58
N LEU A 59 4.13 -18.04 -5.26
CA LEU A 59 3.68 -17.17 -6.34
C LEU A 59 4.31 -17.56 -7.68
N ASN A 60 3.55 -17.42 -8.75
CA ASN A 60 4.06 -17.50 -10.12
C ASN A 60 4.85 -16.23 -10.49
N GLY A 61 5.84 -16.33 -11.39
CA GLY A 61 6.61 -15.19 -11.90
C GLY A 61 5.77 -14.01 -12.42
N ARG A 62 4.53 -14.24 -12.90
CA ARG A 62 3.57 -13.19 -13.27
C ARG A 62 3.19 -12.26 -12.11
N ALA A 63 3.38 -12.69 -10.85
CA ALA A 63 3.12 -11.87 -9.66
C ALA A 63 4.06 -10.67 -9.54
N ILE A 64 5.17 -10.62 -10.29
CA ILE A 64 6.06 -9.46 -10.30
C ILE A 64 5.35 -8.18 -10.76
N VAL A 65 4.40 -8.32 -11.68
CA VAL A 65 3.62 -7.19 -12.22
C VAL A 65 2.82 -6.52 -11.10
N PRO A 66 1.92 -7.20 -10.36
CA PRO A 66 1.23 -6.59 -9.22
C PRO A 66 2.19 -6.10 -8.14
N ILE A 67 3.30 -6.81 -7.84
CA ILE A 67 4.27 -6.36 -6.82
C ILE A 67 4.88 -4.99 -7.18
N ILE A 68 5.34 -4.81 -8.43
CA ILE A 68 5.87 -3.53 -8.91
C ILE A 68 4.75 -2.47 -8.90
N LEU A 69 3.53 -2.83 -9.30
CA LEU A 69 2.36 -1.95 -9.22
C LEU A 69 2.03 -1.50 -7.79
N GLY A 70 2.34 -2.31 -6.79
CA GLY A 70 2.10 -2.01 -5.37
C GLY A 70 2.89 -0.80 -4.88
N PHE A 71 4.13 -0.63 -5.36
CA PHE A 71 4.97 0.52 -5.03
C PHE A 71 4.40 1.84 -5.58
N GLY A 72 3.55 1.78 -6.60
CA GLY A 72 2.74 2.91 -7.02
C GLY A 72 1.51 3.06 -6.12
N CYS A 73 0.51 2.20 -6.35
CA CYS A 73 -0.75 2.23 -5.61
C CYS A 73 -1.24 0.80 -5.32
N ILE A 74 -1.38 0.46 -4.04
CA ILE A 74 -1.82 -0.88 -3.62
C ILE A 74 -3.22 -1.22 -4.14
N THR A 75 -4.11 -0.22 -4.21
CA THR A 75 -5.46 -0.37 -4.77
C THR A 75 -5.38 -0.93 -6.20
N MET A 76 -4.47 -0.40 -7.01
CA MET A 76 -4.27 -0.82 -8.40
C MET A 76 -3.64 -2.18 -8.52
N ALA A 77 -2.59 -2.40 -7.73
CA ALA A 77 -1.91 -3.68 -7.68
C ALA A 77 -2.86 -4.81 -7.27
N THR A 78 -3.80 -4.52 -6.38
CA THR A 78 -4.81 -5.49 -5.94
C THR A 78 -5.75 -5.87 -7.08
N ILE A 79 -6.17 -4.92 -7.93
CA ILE A 79 -7.00 -5.21 -9.13
C ILE A 79 -6.21 -6.05 -10.14
N THR A 80 -4.93 -5.75 -10.37
CA THR A 80 -4.11 -6.50 -11.33
C THR A 80 -3.73 -7.90 -10.87
N THR A 81 -4.00 -8.26 -9.60
CA THR A 81 -3.89 -9.66 -9.16
C THR A 81 -4.82 -10.62 -9.93
N ARG A 82 -5.81 -10.12 -10.67
CA ARG A 82 -6.64 -10.92 -11.59
C ARG A 82 -5.82 -11.65 -12.66
N LEU A 83 -4.62 -11.17 -12.98
CA LEU A 83 -3.67 -11.79 -13.91
C LEU A 83 -3.11 -13.13 -13.43
N LEU A 84 -3.18 -13.41 -12.11
CA LEU A 84 -2.72 -14.68 -11.56
C LEU A 84 -3.74 -15.80 -11.84
N GLY A 85 -3.25 -17.01 -12.08
CA GLY A 85 -4.07 -18.14 -12.51
C GLY A 85 -4.92 -18.72 -11.36
N THR A 86 -4.36 -18.83 -10.17
CA THR A 86 -5.00 -19.53 -9.05
C THR A 86 -5.52 -18.58 -7.97
N SER A 87 -6.58 -18.98 -7.26
CA SER A 87 -7.08 -18.26 -6.08
C SER A 87 -6.08 -18.24 -4.92
N ARG A 88 -5.18 -19.23 -4.86
CA ARG A 88 -4.08 -19.27 -3.87
C ARG A 88 -3.09 -18.13 -4.11
N GLU A 89 -2.53 -18.04 -5.31
CA GLU A 89 -1.55 -17.00 -5.66
C GLU A 89 -2.16 -15.60 -5.52
N LYS A 90 -3.41 -15.45 -5.95
CA LYS A 90 -4.23 -14.25 -5.77
C LYS A 90 -4.27 -13.79 -4.30
N ARG A 91 -4.55 -14.70 -3.37
CA ARG A 91 -4.59 -14.39 -1.93
C ARG A 91 -3.21 -14.00 -1.39
N ILE A 92 -2.17 -14.75 -1.77
CA ILE A 92 -0.79 -14.46 -1.35
C ILE A 92 -0.33 -13.08 -1.85
N ALA A 93 -0.53 -12.80 -3.13
CA ALA A 93 -0.15 -11.53 -3.74
C ALA A 93 -0.90 -10.35 -3.09
N THR A 94 -2.19 -10.51 -2.77
CA THR A 94 -2.96 -9.46 -2.09
C THR A 94 -2.50 -9.23 -0.65
N ALA A 95 -2.16 -10.29 0.09
CA ALA A 95 -1.66 -10.21 1.47
C ALA A 95 -0.32 -9.46 1.54
N ILE A 96 0.75 -10.05 0.97
CA ILE A 96 1.57 -9.37 -0.04
C ILE A 96 1.62 -7.83 -0.01
N LEU A 97 0.85 -7.31 -0.96
CA LEU A 97 0.69 -5.92 -1.29
C LEU A 97 0.15 -5.07 -0.13
N ASN A 98 -0.76 -5.62 0.67
CA ASN A 98 -1.38 -4.85 1.75
C ASN A 98 -0.48 -4.76 2.99
N PHE A 99 0.34 -5.78 3.25
CA PHE A 99 1.19 -5.83 4.44
C PHE A 99 2.54 -5.17 4.24
N THR A 100 3.22 -5.37 3.12
CA THR A 100 4.66 -5.10 3.10
C THR A 100 5.09 -4.01 2.15
N ILE A 101 4.29 -3.69 1.16
CA ILE A 101 4.72 -2.80 0.08
C ILE A 101 4.37 -1.34 0.44
N PRO A 102 5.37 -0.46 0.62
CA PRO A 102 5.13 0.98 0.74
C PRO A 102 4.69 1.54 -0.62
N CYS A 103 3.58 2.26 -0.65
CA CYS A 103 3.10 2.90 -1.88
C CYS A 103 3.77 4.28 -2.08
N SER A 104 3.63 4.85 -3.27
CA SER A 104 4.34 6.07 -3.69
C SER A 104 4.08 7.25 -2.75
N ALA A 105 2.87 7.33 -2.19
CA ALA A 105 2.43 8.25 -1.16
C ALA A 105 3.36 8.30 0.07
N GLN A 106 3.88 7.13 0.48
CA GLN A 106 4.73 7.01 1.66
C GLN A 106 6.20 7.04 1.30
N LEU A 107 6.60 6.56 0.12
CA LEU A 107 8.01 6.43 -0.27
C LEU A 107 8.80 7.73 -0.12
N GLY A 108 8.23 8.87 -0.55
CA GLY A 108 8.90 10.17 -0.42
C GLY A 108 9.15 10.57 1.04
N VAL A 109 8.12 10.44 1.88
CA VAL A 109 8.20 10.81 3.30
C VAL A 109 9.06 9.83 4.09
N ILE A 110 8.92 8.52 3.85
CA ILE A 110 9.77 7.47 4.43
C ILE A 110 11.23 7.79 4.13
N THR A 111 11.56 8.07 2.87
CA THR A 111 12.94 8.38 2.48
C THR A 111 13.44 9.63 3.20
N ALA A 112 12.64 10.71 3.24
CA ALA A 112 13.01 11.94 3.93
C ALA A 112 13.24 11.75 5.44
N LEU A 113 12.41 10.95 6.11
CA LEU A 113 12.54 10.65 7.53
C LEU A 113 13.73 9.71 7.82
N LEU A 114 13.95 8.69 6.99
CA LEU A 114 15.09 7.77 7.13
C LEU A 114 16.44 8.48 6.95
N MET A 115 16.51 9.50 6.10
CA MET A 115 17.73 10.32 5.97
C MET A 115 18.09 11.04 7.28
N ARG A 116 17.10 11.31 8.15
CA ARG A 116 17.31 11.98 9.45
C ARG A 116 17.65 11.00 10.58
N THR A 117 17.35 9.71 10.45
CA THR A 117 17.61 8.69 11.49
C THR A 117 19.04 8.16 11.48
N GLY A 118 19.72 8.22 10.33
CA GLY A 118 21.07 7.69 10.12
C GLY A 118 21.07 6.28 9.52
N PRO A 119 22.22 5.83 8.98
CA PRO A 119 22.29 4.67 8.09
C PRO A 119 21.93 3.33 8.76
N VAL A 120 22.26 3.17 10.04
CA VAL A 120 21.98 1.92 10.79
C VAL A 120 20.47 1.69 10.95
N LEU A 121 19.73 2.72 11.39
CA LEU A 121 18.28 2.65 11.54
C LEU A 121 17.57 2.52 10.18
N SER A 122 18.11 3.14 9.13
CA SER A 122 17.59 2.98 7.77
C SER A 122 17.77 1.56 7.24
N LEU A 123 18.91 0.93 7.52
CA LEU A 123 19.13 -0.47 7.18
C LEU A 123 18.24 -1.40 8.00
N ALA A 124 18.00 -1.07 9.28
CA ALA A 124 17.05 -1.78 10.12
C ALA A 124 15.62 -1.70 9.57
N TYR A 125 15.16 -0.53 9.10
CA TYR A 125 13.86 -0.38 8.44
C TYR A 125 13.73 -1.32 7.24
N VAL A 126 14.71 -1.30 6.32
CA VAL A 126 14.70 -2.15 5.13
C VAL A 126 14.74 -3.64 5.51
N GLY A 127 15.55 -3.99 6.53
CA GLY A 127 15.65 -5.35 7.05
C GLY A 127 14.32 -5.86 7.64
N VAL A 128 13.63 -5.04 8.44
CA VAL A 128 12.34 -5.41 9.05
C VAL A 128 11.26 -5.57 7.99
N ILE A 129 11.13 -4.62 7.06
CA ILE A 129 10.14 -4.70 5.98
C ILE A 129 10.45 -5.89 5.05
N GLY A 130 11.71 -6.10 4.68
CA GLY A 130 12.13 -7.26 3.88
C GLY A 130 11.88 -8.60 4.58
N ALA A 131 12.16 -8.68 5.89
CA ALA A 131 11.85 -9.86 6.69
C ALA A 131 10.34 -10.13 6.74
N CYS A 132 9.52 -9.09 6.92
CA CYS A 132 8.06 -9.22 6.87
C CYS A 132 7.58 -9.71 5.50
N PHE A 133 8.21 -9.25 4.40
CA PHE A 133 7.86 -9.67 3.04
C PHE A 133 8.03 -11.17 2.86
N ILE A 134 9.21 -11.67 3.25
CA ILE A 134 9.57 -13.08 3.14
C ILE A 134 8.73 -13.91 4.12
N LEU A 135 8.54 -13.45 5.36
CA LEU A 135 7.80 -14.17 6.39
C LEU A 135 6.33 -14.33 5.99
N VAL A 136 5.66 -13.25 5.58
CA VAL A 136 4.26 -13.30 5.12
C VAL A 136 4.13 -14.27 3.94
N GLY A 137 4.99 -14.15 2.93
CA GLY A 137 4.91 -15.02 1.75
C GLY A 137 5.15 -16.49 2.08
N THR A 138 6.16 -16.80 2.90
CA THR A 138 6.49 -18.18 3.29
C THR A 138 5.44 -18.80 4.23
N VAL A 139 4.93 -18.05 5.20
CA VAL A 139 3.85 -18.50 6.10
C VAL A 139 2.61 -18.81 5.30
N LEU A 140 2.20 -17.90 4.41
CA LEU A 140 0.98 -18.08 3.63
C LEU A 140 1.13 -19.17 2.56
N HIS A 141 2.35 -19.36 2.02
CA HIS A 141 2.69 -20.51 1.18
C HIS A 141 2.46 -21.83 1.91
N ARG A 142 2.87 -21.95 3.18
CA ARG A 142 2.66 -23.17 3.98
C ARG A 142 1.21 -23.38 4.42
N LEU A 143 0.49 -22.30 4.73
CA LEU A 143 -0.88 -22.38 5.24
C LEU A 143 -1.92 -22.64 4.14
N LEU A 144 -1.72 -22.11 2.93
CA LEU A 144 -2.71 -22.24 1.86
C LEU A 144 -2.49 -23.51 1.03
N PRO A 145 -3.53 -24.36 0.85
CA PRO A 145 -3.43 -25.58 0.07
C PRO A 145 -3.31 -25.28 -1.43
N GLY A 146 -2.58 -26.14 -2.14
CA GLY A 146 -2.32 -26.07 -3.58
C GLY A 146 -0.84 -25.82 -3.91
N GLU A 147 -0.50 -25.81 -5.19
CA GLU A 147 0.83 -25.46 -5.69
C GLU A 147 0.78 -24.17 -6.54
N SER A 148 1.92 -23.51 -6.71
CA SER A 148 2.04 -22.38 -7.64
C SER A 148 1.97 -22.88 -9.07
N SER A 149 1.26 -22.16 -9.93
CA SER A 149 1.18 -22.48 -11.35
C SER A 149 2.57 -22.37 -12.00
N PRO A 150 2.97 -23.29 -12.90
CA PRO A 150 4.23 -23.18 -13.61
C PRO A 150 4.21 -21.95 -14.54
N LEU A 151 5.33 -21.25 -14.64
CA LEU A 151 5.47 -20.09 -15.51
C LEU A 151 5.64 -20.53 -16.98
N LEU A 152 4.51 -20.69 -17.66
CA LEU A 152 4.46 -20.85 -19.12
C LEU A 152 4.33 -19.46 -19.76
N ILE A 153 5.47 -18.89 -20.16
CA ILE A 153 5.54 -17.64 -20.93
C ILE A 153 6.54 -17.84 -22.06
N ASP A 154 6.08 -17.66 -23.30
CA ASP A 154 6.97 -17.49 -24.44
C ASP A 154 7.71 -16.17 -24.30
N LEU A 155 9.06 -16.20 -24.34
CA LEU A 155 9.87 -14.99 -24.26
C LEU A 155 9.78 -14.22 -25.58
N PRO A 156 9.14 -13.04 -25.64
CA PRO A 156 9.14 -12.24 -26.85
C PRO A 156 10.55 -11.65 -27.08
N PRO A 157 10.94 -11.44 -28.35
CA PRO A 157 12.14 -10.65 -28.65
C PRO A 157 11.94 -9.22 -28.14
N VAL A 158 12.99 -8.61 -27.61
CA VAL A 158 12.95 -7.19 -27.20
C VAL A 158 12.74 -6.34 -28.44
N ARG A 159 11.76 -5.45 -28.37
CA ARG A 159 11.37 -4.55 -29.46
C ARG A 159 11.28 -3.13 -28.91
N LEU A 160 11.51 -2.15 -29.76
CA LEU A 160 11.26 -0.76 -29.39
C LEU A 160 9.74 -0.56 -29.23
N PRO A 161 9.29 0.03 -28.11
CA PRO A 161 7.87 0.21 -27.87
C PRO A 161 7.29 1.23 -28.86
N ARG A 162 6.13 0.92 -29.44
CA ARG A 162 5.43 1.85 -30.33
C ARG A 162 4.75 2.92 -29.49
N LEU A 163 5.18 4.18 -29.63
CA LEU A 163 4.69 5.30 -28.81
C LEU A 163 3.16 5.45 -28.85
N GLU A 164 2.54 5.19 -30.00
CA GLU A 164 1.08 5.24 -30.15
C GLU A 164 0.37 4.19 -29.28
N ASN A 165 0.89 2.96 -29.27
CA ASN A 165 0.33 1.89 -28.42
C ASN A 165 0.52 2.21 -26.93
N VAL A 166 1.70 2.70 -26.57
CA VAL A 166 2.03 3.09 -25.20
C VAL A 166 1.08 4.20 -24.74
N ALA A 167 0.90 5.25 -25.53
CA ALA A 167 0.01 6.36 -25.21
C ALA A 167 -1.45 5.89 -25.08
N ARG A 168 -1.95 5.10 -26.04
CA ARG A 168 -3.32 4.59 -26.05
C ARG A 168 -3.60 3.67 -24.86
N LYS A 169 -2.69 2.75 -24.55
CA LYS A 169 -2.78 1.87 -23.36
C LYS A 169 -2.79 2.69 -22.08
N THR A 170 -1.89 3.66 -21.97
CA THR A 170 -1.76 4.54 -20.80
C THR A 170 -3.05 5.32 -20.56
N LEU A 171 -3.58 5.99 -21.59
CA LEU A 171 -4.82 6.77 -21.50
C LEU A 171 -6.02 5.89 -21.14
N THR A 172 -6.19 4.76 -21.83
CA THR A 172 -7.33 3.86 -21.60
C THR A 172 -7.33 3.30 -20.18
N ARG A 173 -6.18 2.83 -19.71
CA ARG A 173 -6.03 2.27 -18.35
C ARG A 173 -6.19 3.33 -17.27
N THR A 174 -5.62 4.53 -17.48
CA THR A 174 -5.76 5.66 -16.55
C THR A 174 -7.21 6.12 -16.43
N PHE A 175 -7.93 6.24 -17.55
CA PHE A 175 -9.33 6.66 -17.53
C PHE A 175 -10.25 5.61 -16.90
N HIS A 176 -10.05 4.33 -17.23
CA HIS A 176 -10.78 3.23 -16.60
C HIS A 176 -10.58 3.24 -15.08
N PHE A 177 -9.35 3.46 -14.64
CA PHE A 177 -9.05 3.56 -13.22
C PHE A 177 -9.71 4.76 -12.56
N LEU A 178 -9.61 5.97 -13.14
CA LEU A 178 -10.24 7.15 -12.56
C LEU A 178 -11.75 6.91 -12.38
N ARG A 179 -12.40 6.27 -13.37
CA ARG A 179 -13.83 5.95 -13.30
C ARG A 179 -14.16 4.96 -12.18
N GLU A 180 -13.33 3.94 -11.98
CA GLU A 180 -13.55 2.94 -10.94
C GLU A 180 -13.17 3.45 -9.53
N ALA A 181 -12.09 4.22 -9.42
CA ALA A 181 -11.57 4.75 -8.17
C ALA A 181 -12.40 5.92 -7.64
N ALA A 182 -12.91 6.80 -8.51
CA ALA A 182 -13.63 8.01 -8.09
C ALA A 182 -14.79 7.72 -7.13
N GLY A 183 -15.58 6.66 -7.40
CA GLY A 183 -16.68 6.27 -6.53
C GLY A 183 -16.23 5.86 -5.12
N TRP A 184 -15.15 5.09 -5.03
CA TRP A 184 -14.60 4.65 -3.75
C TRP A 184 -13.92 5.77 -2.97
N PHE A 185 -13.25 6.69 -3.67
CA PHE A 185 -12.67 7.89 -3.06
C PHE A 185 -13.76 8.81 -2.51
N LEU A 186 -14.84 9.05 -3.26
CA LEU A 186 -15.97 9.86 -2.80
C LEU A 186 -16.63 9.24 -1.56
N LEU A 187 -16.87 7.92 -1.59
CA LEU A 187 -17.44 7.19 -0.45
C LEU A 187 -16.52 7.30 0.78
N GLY A 188 -15.21 7.11 0.60
CA GLY A 188 -14.24 7.23 1.68
C GLY A 188 -14.18 8.64 2.28
N ALA A 189 -14.17 9.67 1.43
CA ALA A 189 -14.21 11.06 1.88
C ALA A 189 -15.49 11.39 2.66
N LEU A 190 -16.64 10.90 2.18
CA LEU A 190 -17.93 11.08 2.86
C LEU A 190 -17.93 10.40 4.24
N ILE A 191 -17.49 9.14 4.33
CA ILE A 191 -17.41 8.40 5.60
C ILE A 191 -16.57 9.18 6.61
N VAL A 192 -15.42 9.69 6.19
CA VAL A 192 -14.50 10.40 7.08
C VAL A 192 -15.07 11.75 7.50
N ALA A 193 -15.67 12.51 6.58
CA ALA A 193 -16.33 13.76 6.91
C ALA A 193 -17.44 13.55 7.97
N VAL A 194 -18.23 12.48 7.82
CA VAL A 194 -19.26 12.10 8.82
C VAL A 194 -18.63 11.70 10.15
N MET A 195 -17.57 10.89 10.13
CA MET A 195 -16.84 10.47 11.35
C MET A 195 -16.21 11.66 12.10
N GLN A 196 -15.78 12.68 11.37
CA GLN A 196 -15.22 13.90 11.95
C GLN A 196 -16.32 14.76 12.61
N VAL A 197 -17.46 14.96 11.94
CA VAL A 197 -18.59 15.73 12.49
C VAL A 197 -19.23 15.06 13.71
N THR A 198 -19.27 13.72 13.72
CA THR A 198 -19.82 12.94 14.83
C THR A 198 -18.88 12.81 16.04
N GLY A 199 -17.63 13.28 15.94
CA GLY A 199 -16.59 13.08 16.96
C GLY A 199 -16.12 11.64 17.12
N LEU A 200 -16.57 10.73 16.24
CA LEU A 200 -16.19 9.31 16.27
C LEU A 200 -14.71 9.14 15.95
N LEU A 201 -14.14 10.03 15.13
CA LEU A 201 -12.71 10.06 14.85
C LEU A 201 -11.88 10.27 16.12
N ASP A 202 -12.29 11.20 16.99
CA ASP A 202 -11.60 11.49 18.25
C ASP A 202 -11.77 10.36 19.27
N ALA A 203 -12.93 9.70 19.27
CA ALA A 203 -13.14 8.49 20.06
C ALA A 203 -12.19 7.37 19.61
N TRP A 204 -12.00 7.20 18.30
CA TRP A 204 -11.10 6.19 17.75
C TRP A 204 -9.63 6.50 18.05
N GLN A 205 -9.21 7.76 17.92
CA GLN A 205 -7.87 8.20 18.30
C GLN A 205 -7.61 7.95 19.79
N ARG A 206 -8.59 8.22 20.66
CA ARG A 206 -8.49 7.91 22.10
C ARG A 206 -8.38 6.40 22.35
N ALA A 207 -9.12 5.58 21.62
CA ALA A 207 -9.04 4.13 21.72
C ALA A 207 -7.69 3.56 21.24
N LEU A 208 -7.07 4.17 20.22
CA LEU A 208 -5.72 3.79 19.76
C LEU A 208 -4.59 4.33 20.65
N SER A 209 -4.83 5.41 21.39
CA SER A 209 -3.80 6.06 22.21
C SER A 209 -3.06 5.13 23.19
N PRO A 210 -3.69 4.19 23.92
CA PRO A 210 -2.95 3.28 24.80
C PRO A 210 -2.00 2.35 24.05
N LEU A 211 -2.35 1.93 22.83
CA LEU A 211 -1.46 1.11 22.00
C LEU A 211 -0.30 1.95 21.47
N VAL A 212 -0.57 3.18 21.01
CA VAL A 212 0.47 4.05 20.45
C VAL A 212 1.46 4.52 21.51
N VAL A 213 0.98 4.96 22.67
CA VAL A 213 1.83 5.47 23.76
C VAL A 213 2.42 4.32 24.58
N GLY A 214 1.62 3.33 24.95
CA GLY A 214 2.06 2.24 25.82
C GLY A 214 2.89 1.18 25.09
N TRP A 215 2.41 0.71 23.94
CA TRP A 215 3.06 -0.40 23.22
C TRP A 215 4.14 0.09 22.23
N LEU A 216 3.89 1.20 21.53
CA LEU A 216 4.84 1.74 20.54
C LEU A 216 5.77 2.83 21.09
N GLN A 217 5.51 3.32 22.31
CA GLN A 217 6.28 4.41 22.93
C GLN A 217 6.35 5.68 22.07
N LEU A 218 5.27 5.94 21.32
CA LEU A 218 5.11 7.12 20.47
C LEU A 218 4.28 8.20 21.17
N PRO A 219 4.48 9.48 20.81
CA PRO A 219 3.66 10.57 21.34
C PRO A 219 2.18 10.37 20.95
N ARG A 220 1.26 10.87 21.78
CA ARG A 220 -0.19 10.65 21.61
C ARG A 220 -0.70 11.18 20.27
N GLU A 221 -0.07 12.22 19.76
CA GLU A 221 -0.32 12.86 18.47
C GLU A 221 -0.10 11.88 17.31
N ALA A 222 0.80 10.90 17.44
CA ALA A 222 1.02 9.88 16.43
C ALA A 222 -0.23 9.00 16.19
N ALA A 223 -1.11 8.86 17.19
CA ALA A 223 -2.38 8.16 17.00
C ALA A 223 -3.27 8.84 15.96
N ASN A 224 -3.25 10.18 15.89
CA ASN A 224 -3.95 10.93 14.85
C ASN A 224 -3.35 10.62 13.47
N ALA A 225 -2.01 10.66 13.35
CA ALA A 225 -1.33 10.32 12.09
C ALA A 225 -1.67 8.89 11.61
N PHE A 226 -1.74 7.91 12.50
CA PHE A 226 -2.15 6.55 12.16
C PHE A 226 -3.61 6.46 11.68
N VAL A 227 -4.54 7.10 12.40
CA VAL A 227 -5.97 7.12 12.01
C VAL A 227 -6.16 7.85 10.68
N MET A 228 -5.52 9.00 10.49
CA MET A 228 -5.55 9.75 9.23
C MET A 228 -4.85 8.99 8.10
N GLY A 229 -3.82 8.20 8.40
CA GLY A 229 -3.20 7.26 7.49
C GLY A 229 -4.21 6.26 6.91
N MET A 230 -5.12 5.72 7.73
CA MET A 230 -6.17 4.80 7.28
C MET A 230 -7.08 5.43 6.25
N VAL A 231 -7.46 6.69 6.48
CA VAL A 231 -8.21 7.46 5.51
C VAL A 231 -7.39 7.61 4.23
N ARG A 232 -6.19 8.15 4.37
CA ARG A 232 -5.26 8.36 3.28
C ARG A 232 -3.82 8.27 3.77
N ARG A 233 -3.06 7.35 3.15
CA ARG A 233 -1.66 7.12 3.52
C ARG A 233 -0.81 8.38 3.48
N ASP A 234 -1.04 9.30 2.54
CA ASP A 234 -0.29 10.57 2.48
C ASP A 234 -0.45 11.42 3.74
N PHE A 235 -1.66 11.47 4.32
CA PHE A 235 -1.94 12.30 5.49
C PHE A 235 -1.27 11.76 6.74
N GLY A 236 -1.27 10.45 6.92
CA GLY A 236 -0.52 9.85 8.02
C GLY A 236 0.98 10.07 7.89
N ALA A 237 1.52 9.99 6.66
CA ALA A 237 2.94 10.20 6.42
C ALA A 237 3.32 11.66 6.70
N ALA A 238 2.55 12.60 6.14
CA ALA A 238 2.72 14.03 6.40
C ALA A 238 2.61 14.36 7.90
N GLY A 239 1.65 13.75 8.60
CA GLY A 239 1.49 13.89 10.05
C GLY A 239 2.74 13.45 10.81
N LEU A 240 3.34 12.31 10.47
CA LEU A 240 4.58 11.85 11.09
C LEU A 240 5.79 12.74 10.73
N ALA A 241 5.80 13.34 9.53
CA ALA A 241 6.92 14.16 9.06
C ALA A 241 7.08 15.48 9.81
N VAL A 242 5.96 16.05 10.28
CA VAL A 242 5.94 17.34 10.99
C VAL A 242 6.13 17.20 12.50
N MET A 243 6.05 15.98 13.03
CA MET A 243 6.18 15.72 14.47
C MET A 243 7.66 15.67 14.90
N PRO A 244 8.02 16.22 16.08
CA PRO A 244 9.36 16.13 16.63
C PRO A 244 9.60 14.73 17.24
N LEU A 245 9.76 13.72 16.39
CA LEU A 245 10.07 12.35 16.80
C LEU A 245 11.58 12.17 17.01
N THR A 246 11.95 11.37 18.02
CA THR A 246 13.34 10.89 18.14
C THR A 246 13.68 9.94 16.98
N ARG A 247 14.97 9.66 16.76
CA ARG A 247 15.40 8.80 15.64
C ARG A 247 14.82 7.38 15.74
N GLU A 248 14.75 6.87 16.96
CA GLU A 248 14.24 5.54 17.30
C GLU A 248 12.72 5.48 17.12
N GLN A 249 12.00 6.48 17.65
CA GLN A 249 10.55 6.62 17.44
C GLN A 249 10.20 6.80 15.96
N THR A 250 11.03 7.50 15.19
CA THR A 250 10.83 7.64 13.75
C THR A 250 10.88 6.27 13.06
N LEU A 251 11.85 5.41 13.40
CA LEU A 251 11.91 4.05 12.88
C LEU A 251 10.64 3.25 13.21
N VAL A 252 10.23 3.25 14.48
CA VAL A 252 9.03 2.54 14.95
C VAL A 252 7.77 3.03 14.22
N ALA A 253 7.62 4.35 14.10
CA ALA A 253 6.49 4.96 13.40
C ALA A 253 6.47 4.58 11.92
N LEU A 254 7.62 4.60 11.24
CA LEU A 254 7.72 4.22 9.82
C LEU A 254 7.44 2.74 9.58
N VAL A 255 8.03 1.84 10.38
CA VAL A 255 7.77 0.39 10.28
C VAL A 255 6.29 0.11 10.49
N THR A 256 5.72 0.67 11.56
CA THR A 256 4.30 0.49 11.86
C THR A 256 3.47 1.03 10.72
N MET A 257 3.70 2.27 10.27
CA MET A 257 2.89 2.91 9.24
C MET A 257 2.92 2.16 7.89
N THR A 258 4.06 1.59 7.52
CA THR A 258 4.19 0.79 6.29
C THR A 258 3.39 -0.51 6.38
N LEU A 259 3.42 -1.18 7.54
CA LEU A 259 2.71 -2.44 7.77
C LEU A 259 1.20 -2.28 8.04
N PHE A 260 0.83 -1.15 8.63
CA PHE A 260 -0.44 -0.94 9.32
C PHE A 260 -1.64 -0.69 8.40
N VAL A 261 -1.44 -0.12 7.21
CA VAL A 261 -2.57 0.64 6.62
C VAL A 261 -2.95 0.25 5.21
N PRO A 262 -3.90 -0.64 4.94
CA PRO A 262 -4.68 -0.48 3.71
C PRO A 262 -5.48 0.84 3.82
N CYS A 263 -5.29 1.78 2.88
CA CYS A 263 -6.14 2.98 2.84
C CYS A 263 -7.59 2.60 2.51
N ILE A 264 -8.56 3.48 2.75
CA ILE A 264 -9.99 3.20 2.47
C ILE A 264 -10.20 2.65 1.04
N ALA A 265 -9.50 3.22 0.05
CA ALA A 265 -9.56 2.75 -1.33
C ALA A 265 -9.02 1.31 -1.48
N SER A 266 -7.93 0.96 -0.80
CA SER A 266 -7.38 -0.40 -0.79
C SER A 266 -8.33 -1.38 -0.11
N VAL A 267 -8.92 -0.99 1.03
CA VAL A 267 -9.93 -1.80 1.73
C VAL A 267 -11.14 -2.04 0.83
N ALA A 268 -11.69 -1.00 0.21
CA ALA A 268 -12.83 -1.14 -0.69
C ALA A 268 -12.58 -2.14 -1.83
N ILE A 269 -11.42 -2.02 -2.51
CA ILE A 269 -11.04 -2.96 -3.55
C ILE A 269 -10.75 -4.35 -3.00
N LEU A 270 -10.17 -4.47 -1.82
CA LEU A 270 -9.95 -5.75 -1.16
C LEU A 270 -11.29 -6.50 -0.93
N PHE A 271 -12.30 -5.80 -0.45
CA PHE A 271 -13.66 -6.34 -0.29
C PHE A 271 -14.30 -6.74 -1.62
N LYS A 272 -14.02 -5.99 -2.70
CA LYS A 272 -14.50 -6.28 -4.06
C LYS A 272 -13.80 -7.49 -4.69
N GLU A 273 -12.48 -7.63 -4.52
CA GLU A 273 -11.66 -8.65 -5.21
C GLU A 273 -11.58 -10.00 -4.49
N ARG A 274 -11.68 -10.03 -3.15
CA ARG A 274 -11.50 -11.24 -2.33
C ARG A 274 -12.76 -11.69 -1.61
N GLY A 275 -13.80 -10.87 -1.63
CA GLY A 275 -15.03 -11.10 -0.88
C GLY A 275 -14.90 -10.77 0.60
N ARG A 276 -16.03 -10.72 1.30
CA ARG A 276 -16.13 -10.17 2.66
C ARG A 276 -15.29 -10.91 3.70
N ARG A 277 -15.31 -12.24 3.69
CA ARG A 277 -14.61 -13.04 4.72
C ARG A 277 -13.09 -12.89 4.62
N GLU A 278 -12.54 -13.07 3.42
CA GLU A 278 -11.09 -12.96 3.20
C GLU A 278 -10.61 -11.52 3.40
N ALA A 279 -11.38 -10.52 2.95
CA ALA A 279 -11.04 -9.12 3.13
C ALA A 279 -10.94 -8.74 4.61
N VAL A 280 -11.90 -9.16 5.45
CA VAL A 280 -11.85 -8.91 6.90
C VAL A 280 -10.66 -9.59 7.55
N ILE A 281 -10.35 -10.84 7.16
CA ILE A 281 -9.19 -11.57 7.70
C ILE A 281 -7.88 -10.85 7.35
N ILE A 282 -7.69 -10.49 6.07
CA ILE A 282 -6.48 -9.78 5.63
C ILE A 282 -6.38 -8.42 6.32
N TRP A 283 -7.49 -7.68 6.43
CA TRP A 283 -7.52 -6.38 7.09
C TRP A 283 -7.18 -6.48 8.59
N ALA A 284 -7.80 -7.42 9.32
CA ALA A 284 -7.52 -7.62 10.74
C ALA A 284 -6.09 -8.12 10.98
N ALA A 285 -5.59 -9.01 10.11
CA ALA A 285 -4.21 -9.46 10.17
C ALA A 285 -3.22 -8.31 9.96
N ALA A 286 -3.52 -7.34 9.09
CA ALA A 286 -2.66 -6.16 8.87
C ALA A 286 -2.48 -5.38 10.17
N TRP A 287 -3.59 -5.16 10.87
CA TRP A 287 -3.62 -4.46 12.15
C TRP A 287 -2.79 -5.16 13.20
N ILE A 288 -3.04 -6.46 13.38
CA ILE A 288 -2.34 -7.26 14.39
C ILE A 288 -0.84 -7.30 14.09
N ILE A 289 -0.46 -7.65 12.86
CA ILE A 289 0.95 -7.78 12.46
C ILE A 289 1.67 -6.44 12.62
N ALA A 290 1.06 -5.33 12.20
CA ALA A 290 1.71 -4.03 12.25
C ALA A 290 1.98 -3.55 13.68
N PHE A 291 1.02 -3.70 14.60
CA PHE A 291 1.23 -3.31 15.99
C PHE A 291 2.15 -4.28 16.73
N VAL A 292 2.10 -5.58 16.42
CA VAL A 292 3.02 -6.57 17.01
C VAL A 292 4.44 -6.29 16.55
N VAL A 293 4.69 -6.20 15.24
CA VAL A 293 6.03 -5.93 14.71
C VAL A 293 6.52 -4.54 15.13
N GLY A 294 5.66 -3.52 15.05
CA GLY A 294 5.98 -2.17 15.49
C GLY A 294 6.38 -2.08 16.96
N GLY A 295 5.63 -2.74 17.86
CA GLY A 295 5.98 -2.77 19.28
C GLY A 295 7.22 -3.61 19.59
N LEU A 296 7.44 -4.73 18.89
CA LEU A 296 8.68 -5.50 19.02
C LEU A 296 9.90 -4.67 18.61
N VAL A 297 9.79 -3.90 17.53
CA VAL A 297 10.84 -2.94 17.11
C VAL A 297 10.99 -1.83 18.15
N SER A 298 9.91 -1.32 18.71
CA SER A 298 9.95 -0.30 19.77
C SER A 298 10.73 -0.78 20.98
N GLN A 299 10.42 -1.97 21.51
CA GLN A 299 11.11 -2.53 22.68
C GLN A 299 12.60 -2.88 22.42
N ALA A 300 12.95 -3.15 21.16
CA ALA A 300 14.31 -3.46 20.77
C ALA A 300 15.19 -2.20 20.63
N VAL A 301 14.59 -1.07 20.23
CA VAL A 301 15.32 0.13 19.81
C VAL A 301 15.16 1.28 20.82
N VAL A 302 13.96 1.48 21.36
CA VAL A 302 13.67 2.51 22.37
C VAL A 302 13.96 1.89 23.74
N ARG A 303 15.17 2.14 24.25
CA ARG A 303 15.60 1.77 25.61
C ARG A 303 16.14 2.98 26.35
#